data_AF-A0A2N8KAW6-F1
#
_entry.id   AF-A0A2N8KAW6-F1
#
_cell.length_a   1.000
_cell.length_b   1.000
_cell.length_c   1.000
_cell.angle_alpha   90.00
_cell.angle_beta   90.00
_cell.angle_gamma   90.00
#
_symmetry.space_group_name_H-M   'P 1'
#
loop_
_entity.id
_entity.type
_entity.pdbx_description
1 polymer ?
#
loop_
_entity_poly.entity_id
_entity_poly.type
_entity_poly.pdbx_seq_one_letter_code
_entity_poly.pdbx_strand_id
1 'polypeptide(L)'
;GWLGGHLHEFIIDDTHYGELDPDYPEPDLRSEKRVRLDKALGVRRQLDYIYDYGDNWAHRIRLIEATPFSGPLDSPWCLDGANACPPEDVGGEPGYMEFLEAMANPAHPEHEQMMQWHGGPFDPAAFDLQEVNERLMQIRI
;
A
#
# COMPACT_ATOMS: atom_id res chain seq x y z
N GLY A 1 -6.78 4.41 3.58
CA GLY A 1 -5.47 4.22 2.95
C GLY A 1 -4.40 4.55 3.97
N TRP A 2 -3.21 3.96 3.82
CA TRP A 2 -2.07 4.17 4.71
C TRP A 2 -1.44 5.56 4.62
N LEU A 3 -0.66 5.89 5.64
CA LEU A 3 -0.12 7.23 5.88
C LEU A 3 1.36 7.37 5.46
N GLY A 4 2.03 6.26 5.12
CA GLY A 4 3.43 6.26 4.72
C GLY A 4 4.39 6.43 5.89
N GLY A 5 4.01 5.92 7.08
CA GLY A 5 4.77 6.04 8.32
C GLY A 5 5.80 4.95 8.56
N HIS A 6 5.78 3.89 7.74
CA HIS A 6 6.59 2.69 7.94
C HIS A 6 7.60 2.50 6.80
N LEU A 7 8.62 1.68 7.07
CA LEU A 7 9.57 1.24 6.03
C LEU A 7 8.83 0.46 4.95
N HIS A 8 9.36 0.56 3.73
CA HIS A 8 8.81 -0.12 2.58
C HIS A 8 9.89 -0.44 1.55
N GLU A 9 9.58 -1.36 0.65
CA GLU A 9 10.44 -1.68 -0.47
C GLU A 9 9.69 -2.15 -1.71
N PHE A 10 10.29 -1.95 -2.87
CA PHE A 10 9.92 -2.53 -4.14
C PHE A 10 10.90 -3.64 -4.50
N ILE A 11 10.37 -4.80 -4.88
CA ILE A 11 11.14 -6.01 -5.19
C ILE A 11 10.92 -6.36 -6.67
N ILE A 12 12.01 -6.36 -7.45
CA ILE A 12 12.01 -6.74 -8.86
C ILE A 12 13.03 -7.87 -9.04
N ASP A 13 12.53 -9.08 -9.30
CA ASP A 13 13.33 -10.32 -9.20
C ASP A 13 14.03 -10.37 -7.83
N ASP A 14 15.36 -10.46 -7.78
CA ASP A 14 16.14 -10.47 -6.52
C ASP A 14 16.66 -9.06 -6.13
N THR A 15 16.17 -7.99 -6.76
CA THR A 15 16.64 -6.62 -6.49
C THR A 15 15.64 -5.85 -5.64
N HIS A 16 16.11 -5.34 -4.51
CA HIS A 16 15.33 -4.59 -3.53
C HIS A 16 15.60 -3.08 -3.66
N TYR A 17 14.55 -2.27 -3.64
CA TYR A 17 14.60 -0.82 -3.72
C TYR A 17 13.78 -0.18 -2.60
N GLY A 18 14.39 0.68 -1.80
CA GLY A 18 13.71 1.38 -0.70
C GLY A 18 14.46 2.63 -0.25
N GLU A 19 14.08 3.16 0.92
CA GLU A 19 14.80 4.24 1.56
C GLU A 19 16.03 3.70 2.28
N LEU A 20 17.20 4.31 2.02
CA LEU A 20 18.44 3.89 2.65
C LEU A 20 18.58 4.58 4.02
N ASP A 21 18.82 3.80 5.06
CA ASP A 21 19.19 4.29 6.39
C ASP A 21 20.73 4.36 6.51
N PRO A 22 21.33 5.55 6.70
CA PRO A 22 22.78 5.69 6.90
C PRO A 22 23.30 5.06 8.20
N ASP A 23 22.46 4.97 9.23
CA ASP A 23 22.80 4.40 10.53
C ASP A 23 22.63 2.87 10.54
N TYR A 24 21.75 2.35 9.68
CA TYR A 24 21.51 0.92 9.49
C TYR A 24 21.66 0.51 8.01
N PRO A 25 22.91 0.46 7.48
CA PRO A 25 23.13 0.18 6.08
C PRO A 25 22.77 -1.27 5.71
N GLU A 26 21.87 -1.43 4.75
CA GLU A 26 21.48 -2.71 4.16
C GLU A 26 22.22 -2.91 2.82
N PRO A 27 23.19 -3.83 2.72
CA PRO A 27 24.05 -3.95 1.54
C PRO A 27 23.31 -4.28 0.23
N ASP A 28 22.20 -5.00 0.35
CA ASP A 28 21.41 -5.47 -0.80
C ASP A 28 20.28 -4.50 -1.19
N LEU A 29 20.04 -3.46 -0.39
CA LEU A 29 19.02 -2.44 -0.65
C LEU A 29 19.55 -1.32 -1.54
N ARG A 30 18.81 -1.00 -2.60
CA ARG A 30 19.11 0.12 -3.49
C ARG A 30 18.21 1.30 -3.21
N SER A 31 18.71 2.52 -3.38
CA SER A 31 17.88 3.71 -3.19
C SER A 31 16.78 3.82 -4.26
N GLU A 32 15.53 3.82 -3.83
CA GLU A 32 14.36 4.05 -4.70
C GLU A 32 14.40 5.42 -5.38
N LYS A 33 14.95 6.44 -4.70
CA LYS A 33 15.04 7.83 -5.20
C LYS A 33 16.04 8.00 -6.36
N ARG A 34 16.85 6.98 -6.66
CA ARG A 34 17.94 7.04 -7.65
C ARG A 34 17.63 6.27 -8.94
N VAL A 35 16.47 5.63 -9.04
CA VAL A 35 16.09 4.85 -10.23
C VAL A 35 14.69 5.23 -10.68
N ARG A 36 14.47 5.22 -11.99
CA ARG A 36 13.13 5.35 -12.55
C ARG A 36 12.50 3.97 -12.73
N LEU A 37 11.18 3.89 -12.55
CA LEU A 37 10.43 2.65 -12.70
C LEU A 37 10.65 1.97 -14.06
N ASP A 38 10.66 2.72 -15.17
CA ASP A 38 10.88 2.15 -16.52
C ASP A 38 12.26 1.50 -16.68
N LYS A 39 13.26 2.00 -15.95
CA LYS A 39 14.62 1.44 -15.95
C LYS A 39 14.76 0.25 -15.01
N ALA A 40 14.19 0.33 -13.82
CA ALA A 40 14.22 -0.76 -12.84
C ALA A 40 13.44 -1.98 -13.35
N LEU A 41 12.23 -1.75 -13.87
CA LEU A 41 11.35 -2.82 -14.35
C LEU A 41 11.81 -3.40 -15.70
N GLY A 42 12.37 -2.57 -16.58
CA GLY A 42 12.88 -3.01 -17.88
C GLY A 42 11.80 -3.70 -18.72
N VAL A 43 12.01 -4.99 -19.03
CA VAL A 43 11.06 -5.82 -19.80
C VAL A 43 10.06 -6.60 -18.94
N ARG A 44 10.21 -6.55 -17.61
CA ARG A 44 9.30 -7.23 -16.69
C ARG A 44 7.94 -6.55 -16.72
N ARG A 45 6.92 -7.28 -16.27
CA ARG A 45 5.54 -6.78 -16.18
C ARG A 45 4.96 -6.88 -14.78
N GLN A 46 5.79 -7.20 -13.80
CA GLN A 46 5.38 -7.33 -12.41
C GLN A 46 6.55 -6.95 -11.50
N LEU A 47 6.21 -6.41 -10.35
CA LEU A 47 7.06 -6.22 -9.19
C LEU A 47 6.22 -6.42 -7.93
N ASP A 48 6.86 -6.77 -6.83
CA ASP A 48 6.21 -6.85 -5.53
C ASP A 48 6.57 -5.61 -4.69
N TYR A 49 5.70 -5.22 -3.77
CA TYR A 49 5.88 -4.08 -2.88
C TYR A 49 5.52 -4.50 -1.46
N ILE A 50 6.45 -4.35 -0.52
CA ILE A 50 6.23 -4.60 0.90
C ILE A 50 6.10 -3.25 1.59
N TYR A 51 5.02 -3.07 2.36
CA TYR A 51 4.84 -1.94 3.25
C TYR A 51 4.77 -2.43 4.68
N ASP A 52 5.45 -1.71 5.58
CA ASP A 52 5.61 -2.04 6.98
C ASP A 52 6.31 -3.38 7.21
N TYR A 53 7.59 -3.35 7.60
CA TYR A 53 8.35 -4.57 7.89
C TYR A 53 7.87 -5.30 9.16
N GLY A 54 7.05 -4.65 9.99
CA GLY A 54 6.36 -5.32 11.09
C GLY A 54 5.18 -6.15 10.60
N ASP A 55 4.18 -5.48 10.03
CA ASP A 55 2.92 -6.11 9.59
C ASP A 55 3.03 -6.86 8.24
N ASN A 56 4.08 -6.56 7.45
CA ASN A 56 4.45 -7.20 6.20
C ASN A 56 3.32 -7.20 5.14
N TRP A 57 2.78 -6.01 4.85
CA TRP A 57 1.75 -5.84 3.83
C TRP A 57 2.31 -6.01 2.42
N ALA A 58 2.15 -7.22 1.88
CA ALA A 58 2.65 -7.57 0.56
C ALA A 58 1.66 -7.25 -0.57
N HIS A 59 2.13 -6.48 -1.55
CA HIS A 59 1.38 -6.10 -2.75
C HIS A 59 2.06 -6.66 -3.99
N ARG A 60 1.24 -7.08 -4.95
CA ARG A 60 1.70 -7.43 -6.28
C ARG A 60 1.25 -6.38 -7.28
N ILE A 61 2.21 -5.70 -7.89
CA ILE A 61 1.96 -4.63 -8.85
C ILE A 61 2.25 -5.16 -10.26
N ARG A 62 1.27 -5.06 -11.18
CA ARG A 62 1.40 -5.54 -12.55
C ARG A 62 1.29 -4.40 -13.56
N LEU A 63 2.24 -4.33 -14.49
CA LEU A 63 2.16 -3.48 -15.66
C LEU A 63 1.27 -4.14 -16.72
N ILE A 64 0.07 -3.61 -16.89
CA ILE A 64 -0.89 -4.08 -17.89
C ILE A 64 -0.53 -3.53 -19.27
N GLU A 65 -0.31 -2.22 -19.35
CA GLU A 65 -0.01 -1.52 -20.59
C GLU A 65 0.95 -0.37 -20.33
N ALA A 66 1.85 -0.13 -21.30
CA ALA A 66 2.73 1.03 -21.32
C ALA A 66 2.52 1.77 -22.63
N THR A 67 1.94 2.97 -22.56
CA THR A 67 1.68 3.81 -23.72
C THR A 67 2.28 5.20 -23.51
N PRO A 68 2.69 5.89 -24.59
CA PRO A 68 2.92 7.32 -24.50
C PRO A 68 1.66 8.01 -23.99
N PHE A 69 1.81 8.82 -22.95
CA PHE A 69 0.72 9.62 -22.39
C PHE A 69 0.98 11.09 -22.71
N SER A 70 0.03 11.73 -23.39
CA SER A 70 0.07 13.16 -23.71
C SER A 70 -1.23 13.85 -23.24
N GLY A 71 -1.82 13.35 -22.16
CA GLY A 71 -3.01 13.93 -21.55
C GLY A 71 -2.67 15.06 -20.57
N PRO A 72 -3.69 15.77 -20.07
CA PRO A 72 -3.50 16.92 -19.18
C PRO A 72 -3.23 16.55 -17.72
N LEU A 73 -3.01 15.26 -17.42
CA LEU A 73 -2.82 14.79 -16.04
C LEU A 73 -1.35 14.93 -15.65
N ASP A 74 -1.11 15.72 -14.60
CA ASP A 74 0.20 15.90 -13.97
C ASP A 74 0.35 15.01 -12.70
N SER A 75 -0.61 14.11 -12.47
CA SER A 75 -0.74 13.26 -11.28
C SER A 75 -1.26 11.87 -11.65
N PRO A 76 -1.01 10.83 -10.83
CA PRO A 76 -1.60 9.51 -11.06
C PRO A 76 -3.12 9.58 -10.97
N TRP A 77 -3.79 8.67 -11.67
CA TRP A 77 -5.25 8.56 -11.65
C TRP A 77 -5.68 7.12 -11.39
N CYS A 78 -6.54 6.92 -10.40
CA CYS A 78 -7.15 5.64 -10.10
C CYS A 78 -8.36 5.44 -11.02
N LEU A 79 -8.36 4.35 -11.80
CA LEU A 79 -9.43 4.02 -12.73
C LEU A 79 -10.51 3.15 -12.09
N ASP A 80 -10.14 2.34 -11.11
CA ASP A 80 -11.03 1.38 -10.45
C ASP A 80 -10.40 0.89 -9.13
N GLY A 81 -11.23 0.32 -8.26
CA GLY A 81 -10.81 -0.33 -7.03
C GLY A 81 -11.98 -0.88 -6.22
N ALA A 82 -11.66 -1.63 -5.18
CA ALA A 82 -12.64 -2.28 -4.33
C ALA A 82 -12.07 -2.53 -2.93
N ASN A 83 -12.99 -2.63 -1.97
CA ASN A 83 -12.74 -2.89 -0.55
C ASN A 83 -11.97 -1.77 0.17
N ALA A 84 -12.15 -1.74 1.48
CA ALA A 84 -11.43 -0.83 2.34
C ALA A 84 -9.98 -1.31 2.50
N CYS A 85 -9.06 -0.36 2.53
CA CYS A 85 -7.67 -0.61 2.88
C CYS A 85 -7.60 -1.01 4.37
N PRO A 86 -6.87 -2.08 4.75
CA PRO A 86 -6.66 -2.44 6.14
C PRO A 86 -6.16 -1.24 6.96
N PRO A 87 -6.59 -1.08 8.22
CA PRO A 87 -6.05 -0.03 9.09
C PRO A 87 -4.53 -0.15 9.27
N GLU A 88 -3.85 0.98 9.52
CA GLU A 88 -2.46 0.96 10.00
C GLU A 88 -2.37 0.17 11.31
N ASP A 89 -1.24 -0.51 11.54
CA ASP A 89 -0.90 -1.21 12.78
C ASP A 89 -1.92 -2.27 13.24
N VAL A 90 -2.73 -2.81 12.32
CA VAL A 90 -3.75 -3.82 12.66
C VAL A 90 -3.14 -5.22 12.90
N GLY A 91 -1.83 -5.40 12.66
CA GLY A 91 -1.12 -6.67 12.90
C GLY A 91 -1.04 -7.56 11.66
N GLY A 92 -0.88 -6.95 10.49
CA GLY A 92 -0.76 -7.66 9.21
C GLY A 92 -2.02 -8.42 8.82
N GLU A 93 -1.87 -9.38 7.91
CA GLU A 93 -3.00 -10.20 7.43
C GLU A 93 -3.73 -10.95 8.56
N PRO A 94 -3.04 -11.63 9.51
CA PRO A 94 -3.72 -12.31 10.61
C PRO A 94 -4.52 -11.35 11.49
N GLY A 95 -3.92 -10.22 11.88
CA GLY A 95 -4.58 -9.22 12.72
C GLY A 95 -5.77 -8.56 12.03
N TYR A 96 -5.68 -8.33 10.72
CA TYR A 96 -6.83 -7.83 9.95
C TYR A 96 -7.97 -8.84 9.86
N MET A 97 -7.69 -10.14 9.74
CA MET A 97 -8.73 -11.17 9.76
C MET A 97 -9.45 -11.23 11.11
N GLU A 98 -8.70 -11.20 12.22
CA GLU A 98 -9.27 -11.12 13.58
C GLU A 98 -10.10 -9.84 13.78
N PHE A 99 -9.60 -8.70 13.29
CA PHE A 99 -10.32 -7.44 13.29
C PHE A 99 -11.65 -7.53 12.53
N LEU A 100 -11.67 -8.12 11.33
CA LEU A 100 -12.90 -8.29 10.54
C LEU A 100 -13.93 -9.16 11.28
N GLU A 101 -13.50 -10.26 11.89
CA GLU A 101 -14.37 -11.15 12.67
C GLU A 101 -14.99 -10.42 13.88
N ALA A 102 -14.16 -9.66 14.61
CA ALA A 102 -14.61 -8.87 15.74
C ALA A 102 -15.59 -7.78 15.31
N MET A 103 -15.28 -7.03 14.25
CA MET A 103 -16.11 -5.92 13.78
C MET A 103 -17.46 -6.38 13.20
N ALA A 104 -17.53 -7.57 12.60
CA ALA A 104 -18.75 -8.11 12.02
C ALA A 104 -19.74 -8.68 13.06
N ASN A 105 -19.27 -9.00 14.27
CA ASN A 105 -20.08 -9.69 15.28
C ASN A 105 -20.18 -8.89 16.59
N PRO A 106 -21.31 -8.22 16.88
CA PRO A 106 -21.52 -7.49 18.12
C PRO A 106 -21.42 -8.33 19.41
N ALA A 107 -21.51 -9.66 19.32
CA ALA A 107 -21.33 -10.58 20.45
C ALA A 107 -19.90 -11.12 20.57
N HIS A 108 -18.99 -10.73 19.66
CA HIS A 108 -17.58 -11.10 19.76
C HIS A 108 -16.98 -10.46 21.02
N PRO A 109 -16.20 -11.19 21.85
CA PRO A 109 -15.62 -10.64 23.08
C PRO A 109 -14.81 -9.36 22.87
N GLU A 110 -14.18 -9.21 21.70
CA GLU A 110 -13.33 -8.07 21.36
C GLU A 110 -14.04 -6.99 20.52
N HIS A 111 -15.34 -7.14 20.22
CA HIS A 111 -16.07 -6.20 19.35
C HIS A 111 -15.98 -4.74 19.81
N GLU A 112 -16.31 -4.50 21.08
CA GLU A 112 -16.30 -3.15 21.65
C GLU A 112 -14.88 -2.55 21.68
N GLN A 113 -13.87 -3.38 21.97
CA GLN A 113 -12.47 -2.96 21.99
C GLN A 113 -11.99 -2.57 20.60
N MET A 114 -12.26 -3.40 19.58
CA MET A 114 -11.85 -3.15 18.20
C MET A 114 -12.57 -1.94 17.60
N MET A 115 -13.86 -1.77 17.90
CA MET A 115 -14.65 -0.59 17.52
C MET A 115 -14.05 0.69 18.11
N GLN A 116 -13.64 0.65 19.38
CA GLN A 116 -13.01 1.79 20.04
C GLN A 116 -11.62 2.08 19.48
N TRP A 117 -10.80 1.06 19.26
CA TRP A 117 -9.45 1.19 18.71
C TRP A 117 -9.48 1.76 17.28
N HIS A 118 -10.36 1.25 16.43
CA HIS A 118 -10.55 1.77 15.07
C HIS A 118 -11.14 3.19 15.06
N GLY A 119 -11.89 3.56 16.09
CA GLY A 119 -12.53 4.87 16.22
C GLY A 119 -13.93 4.93 15.61
N GLY A 120 -14.56 3.79 15.34
CA GLY A 120 -15.90 3.73 14.76
C GLY A 120 -16.18 2.41 14.04
N PRO A 121 -17.34 2.30 13.37
CA PRO A 121 -17.66 1.14 12.55
C PRO A 121 -16.74 1.07 11.32
N PHE A 122 -16.48 -0.14 10.87
CA PHE A 122 -15.67 -0.40 9.68
C PHE A 122 -16.51 -1.19 8.66
N ASP A 123 -16.60 -0.67 7.45
CA ASP A 123 -17.18 -1.39 6.31
C ASP A 123 -16.05 -1.93 5.43
N PRO A 124 -15.77 -3.25 5.43
CA PRO A 124 -14.70 -3.82 4.64
C PRO A 124 -14.90 -3.69 3.12
N ALA A 125 -16.13 -3.44 2.67
CA ALA A 125 -16.43 -3.26 1.26
C ALA A 125 -16.32 -1.80 0.80
N ALA A 126 -16.13 -0.85 1.73
CA ALA A 126 -16.11 0.57 1.41
C ALA A 126 -14.93 0.94 0.51
N PHE A 127 -15.22 1.55 -0.64
CA PHE A 127 -14.24 2.11 -1.55
C PHE A 127 -14.85 3.32 -2.28
N ASP A 128 -14.21 4.48 -2.17
CA ASP A 128 -14.62 5.70 -2.86
C ASP A 128 -13.55 6.13 -3.87
N LEU A 129 -13.86 5.93 -5.16
CA LEU A 129 -12.95 6.26 -6.26
C LEU A 129 -12.71 7.77 -6.40
N GLN A 130 -13.69 8.60 -6.05
CA GLN A 130 -13.55 10.04 -6.10
C GLN A 130 -12.58 10.49 -5.00
N GLU A 131 -12.78 10.03 -3.77
CA GLU A 131 -11.90 10.35 -2.64
C GLU A 131 -10.45 9.95 -2.91
N VAL A 132 -10.24 8.75 -3.47
CA VAL A 132 -8.90 8.27 -3.85
C VAL A 132 -8.25 9.23 -4.85
N ASN A 133 -8.97 9.65 -5.90
CA ASN A 133 -8.44 10.56 -6.91
C ASN A 133 -8.17 11.97 -6.36
N GLU A 134 -9.01 12.49 -5.46
CA GLU A 134 -8.76 13.76 -4.77
C GLU A 134 -7.45 13.75 -3.97
N ARG A 135 -7.12 12.63 -3.32
CA ARG A 135 -5.83 12.43 -2.65
C ARG A 135 -4.67 12.33 -3.64
N LEU A 136 -4.84 11.57 -4.74
CA LEU A 136 -3.79 11.40 -5.76
C LEU A 136 -3.43 12.70 -6.46
N MET A 137 -4.38 13.63 -6.65
CA MET A 137 -4.10 14.96 -7.20
C MET A 137 -3.13 15.80 -6.36
N GLN A 138 -2.93 15.45 -5.08
CA GLN A 138 -1.93 16.12 -4.23
C GLN A 138 -0.50 15.67 -4.55
N ILE A 139 -0.33 14.55 -5.25
CA ILE A 139 0.96 14.01 -5.69
C ILE A 139 1.28 14.59 -7.06
N ARG A 140 2.43 15.24 -7.20
CA ARG A 140 2.93 15.75 -8.47
C ARG A 140 4.03 14.84 -9.00
N ILE A 141 3.94 14.45 -10.28
CA ILE A 141 4.93 13.60 -10.96
C ILE A 141 5.91 14.46 -11.78
#